data_AF-A0A821LDM6-F1
#
_entry.id   AF-A0A821LDM6-F1
#
_cell.length_a   1.000
_cell.length_b   1.000
_cell.length_c   1.000
_cell.angle_alpha   90.00
_cell.angle_beta   90.00
_cell.angle_gamma   90.00
#
_symmetry.space_group_name_H-M   'P 1'
#
loop_
_entity.id
_entity.type
_entity.pdbx_description
1 polymer ?
#
loop_
_entity_poly.entity_id
_entity_poly.type
_entity_poly.pdbx_seq_one_letter_code
_entity_poly.pdbx_strand_id
1 'polypeptide(L)'
;MSHLHASTPCLWTNAVNQLSDCFSSDEGCRILTNAVGDECKVLQDIKKILEKRASIDEQYAKNLQDLTANANKISWPTSTHPIAPVSREIFSQWSQLAITMSSNAKLFRESVLDDLMKGLLEQKTDSKTFFEEERRRYDGEHRK
;
A
#
# COMPACT_ATOMS: atom_id res chain seq x y z
N MET A 1 -3.36 38.08 45.85
CA MET A 1 -2.77 38.39 44.54
C MET A 1 -3.27 37.35 43.54
N SER A 2 -3.89 37.85 42.48
CA SER A 2 -4.07 37.24 41.16
C SER A 2 -4.92 35.96 41.04
N HIS A 3 -6.18 36.18 40.66
CA HIS A 3 -6.98 35.23 39.89
C HIS A 3 -6.30 34.92 38.55
N LEU A 4 -6.10 33.65 38.22
CA LEU A 4 -5.91 33.22 36.83
C LEU A 4 -7.23 32.62 36.35
N HIS A 5 -7.97 33.40 35.57
CA HIS A 5 -9.05 32.91 34.73
C HIS A 5 -8.52 32.57 33.34
N ALA A 6 -9.23 31.64 32.70
CA ALA A 6 -9.26 31.33 31.27
C ALA A 6 -8.24 30.30 30.76
N SER A 7 -8.59 29.04 31.00
CA SER A 7 -8.80 28.03 29.95
C SER A 7 -8.60 28.52 28.51
N THR A 8 -7.56 28.00 27.86
CA THR A 8 -7.51 27.92 26.39
C THR A 8 -7.97 26.51 26.01
N PRO A 9 -9.24 26.28 25.63
CA PRO A 9 -9.60 25.08 24.89
C PRO A 9 -8.72 25.05 23.65
N CYS A 10 -7.92 24.00 23.56
CA CYS A 10 -6.90 23.78 22.54
C CYS A 10 -7.42 24.10 21.12
N LEU A 11 -6.60 24.81 20.35
CA LEU A 11 -6.79 25.15 18.93
C LEU A 11 -7.30 23.98 18.06
N TRP A 12 -7.06 22.75 18.49
CA TRP A 12 -7.58 21.51 17.91
C TRP A 12 -9.11 21.42 17.92
N THR A 13 -9.78 21.79 19.01
CA THR A 13 -11.25 21.76 19.10
C THR A 13 -11.88 22.81 18.19
N ASN A 14 -11.22 23.96 18.04
CA ASN A 14 -11.67 25.02 17.15
C ASN A 14 -11.46 24.65 15.67
N ALA A 15 -10.35 23.97 15.33
CA ALA A 15 -10.11 23.47 13.98
C ALA A 15 -11.08 22.33 13.60
N VAL A 16 -11.36 21.41 14.53
CA VAL A 16 -12.34 20.34 14.32
C VAL A 16 -13.76 20.89 14.19
N ASN A 17 -14.15 21.89 15.00
CA ASN A 17 -15.45 22.56 14.88
C ASN A 17 -15.57 23.39 13.59
N GLN A 18 -14.52 24.11 13.18
CA GLN A 18 -14.51 24.84 11.90
C GLN A 18 -14.57 23.89 10.69
N LEU A 19 -13.94 22.72 10.78
CA LEU A 19 -14.08 21.66 9.78
C LEU A 19 -15.51 21.08 9.81
N SER A 20 -16.09 20.87 11.00
CA SER A 20 -17.46 20.39 11.18
C SER A 20 -18.49 21.30 10.53
N ASP A 21 -18.38 22.63 10.72
CA ASP A 21 -19.29 23.62 10.12
C ASP A 21 -19.14 23.67 8.59
N CYS A 22 -17.94 23.43 8.06
CA CYS A 22 -17.74 23.29 6.62
C CYS A 22 -18.42 22.03 6.08
N PHE A 23 -18.38 20.91 6.80
CA PHE A 23 -18.95 19.62 6.34
C PHE A 23 -20.47 19.58 6.25
N SER A 24 -21.18 20.44 7.00
CA SER A 24 -22.64 20.58 6.93
C SER A 24 -23.13 21.43 5.74
N SER A 25 -22.22 21.91 4.88
CA SER A 25 -22.56 22.64 3.66
C SER A 25 -22.43 21.76 2.42
N ASP A 26 -23.20 22.05 1.36
CA ASP A 26 -23.09 21.38 0.05
C ASP A 26 -21.64 21.37 -0.48
N GLU A 27 -20.91 22.46 -0.22
CA GLU A 27 -19.52 22.62 -0.63
C GLU A 27 -18.57 21.73 0.19
N GLY A 28 -18.78 21.59 1.50
CA GLY A 28 -17.98 20.68 2.33
C GLY A 28 -18.24 19.21 2.00
N CYS A 29 -19.50 18.84 1.75
CA CYS A 29 -19.85 17.51 1.25
C CYS A 29 -19.15 17.20 -0.09
N ARG A 30 -19.09 18.18 -1.01
CA ARG A 30 -18.37 18.05 -2.28
C ARG A 30 -16.86 17.90 -2.10
N ILE A 31 -16.24 18.68 -1.21
CA ILE A 31 -14.80 18.59 -0.90
C ILE A 31 -14.45 17.23 -0.32
N LEU A 32 -15.22 16.73 0.66
CA LEU A 32 -15.02 15.39 1.23
C LEU A 32 -15.18 14.29 0.19
N THR A 33 -16.19 14.38 -0.67
CA THR A 33 -16.41 13.41 -1.75
C THR A 33 -15.20 13.34 -2.68
N ASN A 34 -14.66 14.49 -3.06
CA ASN A 34 -13.47 14.55 -3.92
C ASN A 34 -12.23 14.01 -3.20
N ALA A 35 -12.02 14.36 -1.93
CA ALA A 35 -10.89 13.89 -1.14
C ALA A 35 -10.88 12.36 -1.02
N VAL A 36 -12.01 11.75 -0.65
CA VAL A 36 -12.17 10.28 -0.61
C VAL A 36 -11.93 9.66 -1.99
N GLY A 37 -12.46 10.29 -3.04
CA GLY A 37 -12.26 9.85 -4.41
C GLY A 37 -10.79 9.86 -4.85
N ASP A 38 -10.03 10.87 -4.43
CA ASP A 38 -8.61 11.01 -4.74
C ASP A 38 -7.75 10.05 -3.90
N GLU A 39 -8.06 9.85 -2.62
CA GLU A 39 -7.44 8.81 -1.79
C GLU A 39 -7.61 7.42 -2.40
N CYS A 40 -8.83 7.10 -2.87
CA CYS A 40 -9.10 5.83 -3.57
C CYS A 40 -8.22 5.67 -4.83
N LYS A 41 -8.01 6.74 -5.61
CA LYS A 41 -7.15 6.70 -6.80
C LYS A 41 -5.69 6.45 -6.41
N VAL A 42 -5.18 7.16 -5.40
CA VAL A 42 -3.80 7.00 -4.92
C VAL A 42 -3.56 5.56 -4.46
N LEU A 43 -4.48 5.00 -3.68
CA LEU A 43 -4.39 3.61 -3.22
C LEU A 43 -4.46 2.60 -4.38
N GLN A 44 -5.27 2.85 -5.41
CA GLN A 44 -5.26 2.02 -6.63
C GLN A 44 -3.94 2.11 -7.40
N ASP A 45 -3.30 3.27 -7.43
CA ASP A 45 -2.01 3.43 -8.10
C ASP A 45 -0.88 2.77 -7.30
N ILE A 46 -0.89 2.87 -5.97
CA ILE A 46 -0.01 2.10 -5.08
C ILE A 46 -0.16 0.60 -5.35
N LYS A 47 -1.40 0.12 -5.47
CA LYS A 47 -1.68 -1.28 -5.81
C LYS A 47 -0.98 -1.71 -7.11
N LYS A 48 -1.13 -0.94 -8.19
CA LYS A 48 -0.48 -1.25 -9.48
C LYS A 48 1.04 -1.25 -9.39
N ILE A 49 1.62 -0.32 -8.61
CA ILE A 49 3.07 -0.26 -8.39
C ILE A 49 3.56 -1.52 -7.68
N LEU A 50 2.84 -1.96 -6.64
CA LEU A 50 3.17 -3.17 -5.89
C LEU A 50 3.01 -4.45 -6.74
N GLU A 51 1.94 -4.54 -7.54
CA GLU A 51 1.75 -5.63 -8.51
C GLU A 51 2.91 -5.71 -9.52
N LYS A 52 3.30 -4.55 -10.07
CA LYS A 52 4.45 -4.46 -10.99
C LYS A 52 5.74 -4.87 -10.30
N ARG A 53 5.95 -4.45 -9.04
CA ARG A 53 7.14 -4.82 -8.29
C ARG A 53 7.22 -6.33 -8.04
N ALA A 54 6.11 -6.95 -7.64
CA ALA A 54 6.03 -8.39 -7.45
C ALA A 54 6.36 -9.15 -8.76
N SER A 55 5.85 -8.66 -9.90
CA SER A 55 6.16 -9.25 -11.21
C SER A 55 7.64 -9.13 -11.58
N ILE A 56 8.28 -7.99 -11.28
CA ILE A 56 9.73 -7.81 -11.50
C ILE A 56 10.54 -8.78 -10.64
N ASP A 57 10.20 -8.91 -9.35
CA ASP A 57 10.91 -9.79 -8.42
C ASP A 57 10.74 -11.28 -8.86
N GLU A 58 9.55 -11.68 -9.32
CA GLU A 58 9.31 -13.02 -9.88
C GLU A 58 10.12 -13.29 -11.15
N GLN A 59 10.15 -12.34 -12.09
CA GLN A 59 10.94 -12.47 -13.32
C GLN A 59 12.43 -12.53 -13.02
N TYR A 60 12.90 -11.73 -12.07
CA TYR A 60 14.31 -11.72 -11.65
C TYR A 60 14.71 -13.05 -11.00
N ALA A 61 13.84 -13.62 -10.14
CA ALA A 61 14.04 -14.95 -9.58
C ALA A 61 14.17 -16.02 -10.67
N LYS A 62 13.27 -16.00 -11.67
CA LYS A 62 13.31 -16.91 -12.81
C LYS A 62 14.61 -16.79 -13.60
N ASN A 63 15.04 -15.55 -13.89
CA ASN A 63 16.29 -15.32 -14.62
C ASN A 63 17.51 -15.87 -13.86
N LEU A 64 17.54 -15.76 -12.53
CA LEU A 64 18.61 -16.32 -11.70
C LEU A 64 18.59 -17.87 -11.69
N GLN A 65 17.41 -18.47 -11.67
CA GLN A 65 17.25 -19.94 -11.78
C GLN A 65 17.74 -20.44 -13.14
N ASP A 66 17.34 -19.78 -14.23
CA ASP A 66 17.76 -20.12 -15.59
C ASP A 66 19.28 -19.94 -15.75
N LEU A 67 19.84 -18.85 -15.24
CA LEU A 67 21.28 -18.60 -15.23
C LEU A 67 22.04 -19.71 -14.50
N THR A 68 21.55 -20.11 -13.32
CA THR A 68 22.15 -21.19 -12.52
C THR A 68 22.06 -22.54 -13.22
N ALA A 69 20.90 -22.86 -13.81
CA ALA A 69 20.69 -24.09 -14.56
C ALA A 69 21.59 -24.16 -15.80
N ASN A 70 21.73 -23.04 -16.52
CA ASN A 70 22.61 -22.95 -17.68
C ASN A 70 24.08 -23.03 -17.29
N ALA A 71 24.48 -22.37 -16.21
CA ALA A 71 25.81 -22.49 -15.65
C ALA A 71 26.11 -23.97 -15.35
N ASN A 72 25.26 -24.68 -14.62
CA ASN A 72 25.46 -26.10 -14.31
C ASN A 72 25.56 -27.05 -15.52
N LYS A 73 25.07 -26.65 -16.70
CA LYS A 73 25.20 -27.42 -17.95
C LYS A 73 26.52 -27.21 -18.68
N ILE A 74 27.21 -26.09 -18.42
CA ILE A 74 28.53 -25.82 -19.00
C ILE A 74 29.52 -26.78 -18.32
N SER A 75 30.35 -27.45 -19.12
CA SER A 75 31.42 -28.33 -18.62
C SER A 75 32.40 -27.54 -17.75
N TRP A 76 32.22 -27.56 -16.43
CA TRP A 76 33.11 -26.90 -15.48
C TRP A 76 34.41 -27.69 -15.29
N PRO A 77 35.50 -27.01 -14.88
CA PRO A 77 36.72 -27.67 -14.45
C PRO A 77 36.43 -28.73 -13.40
N THR A 78 37.16 -29.85 -13.45
CA THR A 78 37.05 -30.96 -12.49
C THR A 78 37.14 -30.46 -11.05
N SER A 79 36.58 -31.22 -10.10
CA SER A 79 36.53 -30.86 -8.67
C SER A 79 37.89 -30.54 -8.03
N THR A 80 38.98 -30.92 -8.68
CA THR A 80 40.38 -30.64 -8.32
C THR A 80 40.87 -29.26 -8.72
N HIS A 81 40.15 -28.54 -9.59
CA HIS A 81 40.52 -27.21 -10.04
C HIS A 81 40.15 -26.16 -8.98
N PRO A 82 41.05 -25.21 -8.62
CA PRO A 82 40.80 -24.22 -7.56
C PRO A 82 39.54 -23.36 -7.75
N ILE A 83 39.09 -23.19 -9.00
CA ILE A 83 37.88 -22.42 -9.33
C ILE A 83 36.58 -23.17 -9.04
N ALA A 84 36.60 -24.50 -9.00
CA ALA A 84 35.40 -25.32 -8.82
C ALA A 84 34.62 -25.01 -7.52
N PRO A 85 35.25 -24.86 -6.33
CA PRO A 85 34.53 -24.45 -5.13
C PRO A 85 33.95 -23.03 -5.23
N VAL A 86 34.68 -22.09 -5.86
CA VAL A 86 34.24 -20.70 -6.02
C VAL A 86 33.01 -20.63 -6.94
N SER A 87 33.02 -21.35 -8.06
CA SER A 87 31.88 -21.42 -8.97
C SER A 87 30.64 -22.02 -8.30
N ARG A 88 30.79 -23.08 -7.50
CA ARG A 88 29.67 -23.67 -6.74
C ARG A 88 29.07 -22.69 -5.73
N GLU A 89 29.92 -21.93 -5.04
CA GLU A 89 29.47 -20.92 -4.09
C GLU A 89 28.66 -19.82 -4.79
N ILE A 90 29.13 -19.33 -5.93
CA ILE A 90 28.40 -18.34 -6.75
C ILE A 90 27.01 -18.87 -7.15
N PHE A 91 26.92 -20.13 -7.60
CA PHE A 91 25.64 -20.74 -7.98
C PHE A 91 24.69 -20.94 -6.80
N SER A 92 25.24 -21.27 -5.63
CA SER A 92 24.49 -21.35 -4.38
C SER A 92 23.89 -19.98 -4.04
N GLN A 93 24.68 -18.91 -4.11
CA GLN A 93 24.23 -17.54 -3.84
C GLN A 93 23.17 -17.07 -4.83
N TRP A 94 23.32 -17.37 -6.12
CA TRP A 94 22.28 -17.07 -7.11
C TRP A 94 20.97 -17.81 -6.83
N SER A 95 21.06 -19.08 -6.43
CA SER A 95 19.88 -19.88 -6.05
C SER A 95 19.19 -19.31 -4.82
N GLN A 96 19.95 -18.92 -3.79
CA GLN A 96 19.41 -18.29 -2.59
C GLN A 96 18.74 -16.95 -2.92
N LEU A 97 19.38 -16.11 -3.73
CA LEU A 97 18.82 -14.84 -4.16
C LEU A 97 17.52 -15.04 -4.96
N ALA A 98 17.45 -16.06 -5.82
CA ALA A 98 16.23 -16.40 -6.54
C ALA A 98 15.09 -16.76 -5.58
N ILE A 99 15.37 -17.58 -4.56
CA ILE A 99 14.39 -17.94 -3.53
C ILE A 99 13.88 -16.69 -2.80
N THR A 100 14.78 -15.81 -2.35
CA THR A 100 14.39 -14.56 -1.67
C THR A 100 13.49 -13.70 -2.54
N MET A 101 13.80 -13.56 -3.84
CA MET A 101 13.04 -12.74 -4.77
C MET A 101 11.65 -13.34 -5.04
N SER A 102 11.55 -14.67 -5.19
CA SER A 102 10.26 -15.36 -5.25
C SER A 102 9.43 -15.18 -3.98
N SER A 103 10.06 -15.26 -2.79
CA SER A 103 9.37 -15.02 -1.52
C SER A 103 8.87 -13.58 -1.39
N ASN A 104 9.65 -12.59 -1.82
CA ASN A 104 9.22 -11.19 -1.83
C ASN A 104 8.04 -10.96 -2.77
N ALA A 105 8.08 -11.50 -3.98
CA ALA A 105 6.97 -11.44 -4.92
C ALA A 105 5.69 -12.04 -4.33
N LYS A 106 5.81 -13.16 -3.61
CA LYS A 106 4.71 -13.81 -2.90
C LYS A 106 4.15 -12.93 -1.77
N LEU A 107 5.01 -12.35 -0.93
CA LEU A 107 4.60 -11.46 0.16
C LEU A 107 3.82 -10.24 -0.34
N PHE A 108 4.27 -9.64 -1.44
CA PHE A 108 3.54 -8.52 -2.05
C PHE A 108 2.15 -8.95 -2.52
N ARG A 109 2.01 -10.13 -3.14
CA ARG A 109 0.74 -10.64 -3.66
C ARG A 109 -0.24 -11.10 -2.58
N GLU A 110 0.23 -11.86 -1.60
CA GLU A 110 -0.64 -12.57 -0.65
C GLU A 110 -0.92 -11.82 0.64
N SER A 111 -0.17 -10.77 0.96
CA SER A 111 -0.38 -10.00 2.19
C SER A 111 -0.60 -8.53 1.86
N VAL A 112 0.41 -7.87 1.29
CA VAL A 112 0.36 -6.40 1.14
C VAL A 112 -0.76 -5.96 0.20
N LEU A 113 -0.93 -6.64 -0.94
CA LEU A 113 -1.97 -6.32 -1.90
C LEU A 113 -3.38 -6.69 -1.39
N ASP A 114 -3.52 -7.81 -0.69
CA ASP A 114 -4.81 -8.24 -0.14
C ASP A 114 -5.26 -7.33 1.00
N ASP A 115 -4.37 -6.95 1.91
CA ASP A 115 -4.65 -6.00 2.99
C ASP A 115 -5.01 -4.62 2.42
N LEU A 116 -4.29 -4.16 1.39
CA LEU A 116 -4.59 -2.91 0.70
C LEU A 116 -5.97 -2.95 0.03
N MET A 117 -6.33 -4.06 -0.63
CA MET A 117 -7.65 -4.21 -1.24
C MET A 117 -8.76 -4.25 -0.19
N LYS A 118 -8.53 -4.92 0.94
CA LYS A 118 -9.49 -4.96 2.04
C LYS A 118 -9.72 -3.57 2.62
N GLY A 119 -8.65 -2.83 2.91
CA GLY A 119 -8.74 -1.44 3.38
C GLY A 119 -9.46 -0.52 2.39
N LEU A 120 -9.18 -0.67 1.09
CA LEU A 120 -9.89 0.04 0.03
C LEU A 120 -11.40 -0.26 -0.01
N LEU A 121 -11.79 -1.53 0.18
CA LEU A 121 -13.19 -1.96 0.21
C LEU A 121 -13.91 -1.41 1.45
N GLU A 122 -13.27 -1.45 2.61
CA GLU A 122 -13.78 -0.88 3.86
C GLU A 122 -13.96 0.63 3.73
N GLN A 123 -12.92 1.35 3.30
CA GLN A 123 -12.98 2.81 3.11
C GLN A 123 -14.06 3.23 2.11
N LYS A 124 -14.22 2.51 0.99
CA LYS A 124 -15.29 2.76 0.02
C LYS A 124 -16.69 2.56 0.63
N THR A 125 -16.84 1.56 1.48
CA THR A 125 -18.12 1.22 2.12
C THR A 125 -18.49 2.25 3.19
N ASP A 126 -17.53 2.64 4.02
CA ASP A 126 -17.71 3.65 5.07
C ASP A 126 -18.04 5.00 4.46
N SER A 127 -17.30 5.39 3.41
CA SER A 127 -17.54 6.64 2.69
C SER A 127 -18.93 6.66 2.08
N LYS A 128 -19.36 5.57 1.42
CA LYS A 128 -20.72 5.46 0.86
C LYS A 128 -21.79 5.63 1.95
N THR A 129 -21.63 4.94 3.08
CA THR A 129 -22.56 5.00 4.21
C THR A 129 -22.65 6.42 4.78
N PHE A 130 -21.49 7.06 5.00
CA PHE A 130 -21.41 8.45 5.46
C PHE A 130 -22.16 9.40 4.52
N PHE A 131 -21.93 9.32 3.21
CA PHE A 131 -22.61 10.19 2.24
C PHE A 131 -24.12 9.92 2.16
N GLU A 132 -24.56 8.67 2.29
CA GLU A 132 -25.99 8.32 2.31
C GLU A 132 -26.70 8.80 3.58
N GLU A 133 -26.01 8.86 4.72
CA GLU A 133 -26.53 9.42 5.98
C GLU A 133 -26.60 10.94 5.92
N GLU A 134 -25.54 11.60 5.43
CA GLU A 134 -25.51 13.06 5.38
C GLU A 134 -26.51 13.61 4.37
N ARG A 135 -26.68 12.92 3.23
CA ARG A 135 -27.76 13.22 2.28
C ARG A 135 -29.15 13.09 2.91
N ARG A 136 -29.38 12.07 3.74
CA ARG A 136 -30.66 11.89 4.46
C ARG A 136 -30.92 13.01 5.48
N ARG A 137 -29.89 13.48 6.17
CA ARG A 137 -30.01 14.63 7.10
C ARG A 137 -30.38 15.90 6.34
N TYR A 138 -29.63 16.20 5.28
CA TYR A 138 -29.90 17.36 4.42
C TYR A 138 -31.32 17.36 3.84
N ASP A 139 -31.74 16.23 3.23
CA ASP A 139 -33.09 16.09 2.68
C ASP A 139 -34.19 16.21 3.75
N GLY A 140 -33.88 15.85 5.01
CA GLY A 140 -34.80 15.95 6.14
C GLY A 140 -34.92 17.35 6.74
N GLU A 141 -33.84 18.12 6.72
CA GLU A 141 -33.80 19.51 7.22
C GLU A 141 -34.40 20.49 6.20
N HIS A 142 -34.24 20.26 4.90
CA HIS A 142 -34.74 21.17 3.84
C HIS A 142 -36.15 20.86 3.32
N ARG A 143 -36.85 19.87 3.90
CA ARG A 143 -38.28 19.59 3.62
C ARG A 143 -39.26 20.14 4.67
N LYS A 144 -38.79 20.90 5.66
CA LYS A 144 -39.64 21.59 6.64
C LYS A 144 -39.73 23.08 6.33
#